data_AF-A0A397EX10-F1
#
_entry.id   AF-A0A397EX10-F1
#
_cell.length_a   1.000
_cell.length_b   1.000
_cell.length_c   1.000
_cell.angle_alpha   90.00
_cell.angle_beta   90.00
_cell.angle_gamma   90.00
#
_symmetry.space_group_name_H-M   'P 1'
#
loop_
_entity.id
_entity.type
_entity.pdbx_description
1 polymer ?
#
loop_
_entity_poly.entity_id
_entity_poly.type
_entity_poly.pdbx_seq_one_letter_code
_entity_poly.pdbx_strand_id
1 'polypeptide(L)'
;LLYQFTSSAMYEDPKSVASQIRYTLRDIERLLNMQNTSHASIDSLPGLSSQMSTSTMSPLLRAASAAGDGSGNTTLGVRDMGYLVVLLDQLQQLFERNRGYFDDAEQKRFDEDVNDLVGDHMLVSQQLAVIARMYHSHAFLAQGVSSKWFH
;
A
#
# COMPACT_ATOMS: atom_id res chain seq x y z
N LEU A 1 -14.55 23.10 40.82
CA LEU A 1 -13.57 22.69 39.79
C LEU A 1 -13.58 21.16 39.70
N LEU A 2 -14.54 20.58 38.98
CA LEU A 2 -14.50 19.17 38.60
C LEU A 2 -13.80 19.11 37.24
N TYR A 3 -12.53 18.73 37.23
CA TYR A 3 -11.84 18.29 36.01
C TYR A 3 -12.36 16.89 35.69
N GLN A 4 -13.45 16.83 34.94
CA GLN A 4 -13.92 15.59 34.35
C GLN A 4 -13.05 15.35 33.11
N PHE A 5 -12.06 14.48 33.25
CA PHE A 5 -11.31 13.93 32.14
C PHE A 5 -12.31 13.33 31.14
N THR A 6 -12.52 14.01 30.01
CA THR A 6 -13.20 13.44 28.85
C THR A 6 -12.27 12.43 28.18
N SER A 7 -11.82 11.41 28.90
CA SER A 7 -11.20 10.24 28.30
C SER A 7 -12.32 9.29 27.88
N SER A 8 -13.14 9.77 26.94
CA SER A 8 -13.87 8.87 26.07
C SER A 8 -12.85 8.38 25.06
N ALA A 9 -12.01 7.40 25.45
CA ALA A 9 -11.54 6.44 24.48
C ALA A 9 -12.80 5.78 23.94
N MET A 10 -13.42 6.41 22.94
CA MET A 10 -14.41 5.79 22.09
C MET A 10 -13.66 4.63 21.47
N TYR A 11 -13.78 3.45 22.10
CA TYR A 11 -13.31 2.19 21.56
C TYR A 11 -13.86 2.13 20.14
N GLU A 12 -13.00 2.34 19.14
CA GLU A 12 -13.40 2.25 17.74
C GLU A 12 -13.96 0.84 17.52
N ASP A 13 -15.09 0.73 16.82
CA ASP A 13 -15.67 -0.56 16.51
C ASP A 13 -14.59 -1.46 15.87
N PRO A 14 -14.33 -2.66 16.42
CA PRO A 14 -13.59 -3.75 15.78
C PRO A 14 -13.66 -3.79 14.26
N LYS A 15 -14.87 -3.66 13.71
CA LYS A 15 -15.13 -3.68 12.27
C LYS A 15 -14.53 -2.49 11.55
N SER A 16 -14.61 -1.32 12.17
CA SER A 16 -14.00 -0.08 11.68
C SER A 16 -12.49 -0.19 11.67
N VAL A 17 -11.90 -0.69 12.76
CA VAL A 17 -10.44 -0.88 12.88
C VAL A 17 -9.92 -1.81 11.80
N ALA A 18 -10.50 -3.01 11.65
CA ALA A 18 -10.07 -3.96 10.63
C ALA A 18 -10.26 -3.41 9.21
N SER A 19 -11.34 -2.65 8.97
CA SER A 19 -11.55 -1.97 7.69
C SER A 19 -10.45 -0.94 7.44
N GLN A 20 -10.07 -0.17 8.46
CA GLN A 20 -9.02 0.82 8.36
C GLN A 20 -7.65 0.17 8.09
N ILE A 21 -7.29 -0.91 8.81
CA ILE A 21 -6.10 -1.73 8.49
C ILE A 21 -6.11 -2.17 7.03
N ARG A 22 -7.26 -2.70 6.57
CA ARG A 22 -7.41 -3.21 5.21
C ARG A 22 -7.21 -2.12 4.15
N TYR A 23 -7.78 -0.94 4.37
CA TYR A 23 -7.63 0.21 3.46
C TYR A 23 -6.20 0.72 3.45
N THR A 24 -5.57 0.86 4.62
CA THR A 24 -4.16 1.27 4.73
C THR A 24 -3.24 0.30 4.00
N LEU A 25 -3.41 -1.02 4.20
CA LEU A 25 -2.63 -2.04 3.48
C LEU A 25 -2.83 -1.97 1.96
N ARG A 26 -4.06 -1.71 1.50
CA ARG A 26 -4.37 -1.58 0.07
C ARG A 26 -3.73 -0.35 -0.56
N ASP A 27 -3.69 0.76 0.17
CA ASP A 27 -3.02 1.98 -0.29
C ASP A 27 -1.50 1.80 -0.34
N ILE A 28 -0.91 1.14 0.66
CA ILE A 28 0.51 0.73 0.66
C ILE A 28 0.80 -0.14 -0.58
N GLU A 29 -0.01 -1.18 -0.81
CA GLU A 29 0.14 -2.08 -1.96
C GLU A 29 0.08 -1.32 -3.30
N ARG A 30 -0.83 -0.36 -3.43
CA ARG A 30 -0.97 0.46 -4.64
C ARG A 30 0.29 1.30 -4.89
N LEU A 31 0.83 1.94 -3.85
CA LEU A 31 2.04 2.76 -3.96
C LEU A 31 3.27 1.89 -4.28
N LEU A 32 3.41 0.73 -3.65
CA LEU A 32 4.46 -0.23 -3.96
C LEU A 32 4.37 -0.73 -5.41
N ASN A 33 3.17 -1.01 -5.92
CA ASN A 33 2.99 -1.39 -7.33
C ASN A 33 3.36 -0.27 -8.30
N MET A 34 3.07 0.99 -7.97
CA MET A 34 3.51 2.16 -8.74
C MET A 34 5.04 2.29 -8.72
N GLN A 35 5.69 2.02 -7.59
CA GLN A 35 7.15 1.97 -7.47
C GLN A 35 7.76 0.87 -8.35
N ASN A 36 7.21 -0.35 -8.27
CA ASN A 36 7.69 -1.52 -9.01
C ASN A 36 7.57 -1.31 -10.53
N THR A 37 6.45 -0.73 -10.98
CA THR A 37 6.24 -0.38 -12.38
C THR A 37 7.20 0.71 -12.84
N SER A 38 7.47 1.72 -11.99
CA SER A 38 8.43 2.78 -12.29
C SER A 38 9.86 2.23 -12.46
N HIS A 39 10.27 1.28 -11.60
CA HIS A 39 11.57 0.60 -11.74
C HIS A 39 11.65 -0.26 -13.01
N ALA A 40 10.60 -1.01 -13.34
CA ALA A 40 10.54 -1.81 -14.57
C ALA A 40 10.62 -0.94 -15.84
N SER A 41 10.01 0.24 -15.82
CA SER A 41 10.10 1.21 -16.92
C SER A 41 11.50 1.83 -17.08
N ILE A 42 12.26 1.98 -15.98
CA ILE A 42 13.64 2.52 -16.02
C ILE A 42 14.63 1.47 -16.53
N ASP A 43 14.46 0.19 -16.15
CA ASP A 43 15.33 -0.92 -16.60
C ASP A 43 15.01 -1.37 -18.05
N SER A 44 13.88 -0.92 -18.59
CA SER A 44 13.49 -1.06 -20.00
C SER A 44 14.09 0.02 -20.90
N LEU A 45 15.30 0.50 -20.59
CA LEU A 45 16.14 1.25 -21.55
C LEU A 45 17.11 0.28 -22.23
N PRO A 46 16.70 -0.43 -23.30
CA PRO A 46 17.69 -0.96 -24.21
C PRO A 46 18.34 0.24 -24.90
N GLY A 47 19.66 0.35 -24.78
CA GLY A 47 20.43 1.21 -25.65
C GLY A 47 20.14 0.85 -27.10
N LEU A 48 19.24 1.58 -27.74
CA LEU A 48 19.11 1.71 -29.18
C LEU A 48 18.26 2.94 -29.46
N SER A 49 18.98 4.04 -29.62
CA SER A 49 18.69 5.09 -30.58
C SER A 49 18.42 4.48 -31.97
N SER A 50 17.26 3.86 -32.16
CA SER A 50 16.71 3.65 -33.48
C SER A 50 16.03 4.95 -33.87
N GLN A 51 16.79 5.82 -34.53
CA GLN A 51 16.24 6.86 -35.37
C GLN A 51 15.30 6.21 -36.40
N MET A 52 14.05 5.93 -36.04
CA MET A 52 13.01 5.79 -37.05
C MET A 52 12.73 7.21 -37.54
N SER A 53 13.29 7.53 -38.71
CA SER A 53 12.96 8.74 -39.46
C SER A 53 11.43 8.86 -39.58
N THR A 54 10.83 9.78 -38.83
CA THR A 54 9.39 10.08 -38.86
C THR A 54 8.99 10.94 -40.06
N SER A 55 9.88 11.08 -41.05
CA SER A 55 9.73 11.96 -42.20
C SER A 55 8.70 11.48 -43.23
N THR A 56 8.08 10.31 -43.06
CA THR A 56 7.11 9.76 -44.04
C THR A 56 5.71 9.46 -43.47
N MET A 57 5.44 9.77 -42.20
CA MET A 57 4.10 9.51 -41.63
C MET A 57 3.10 10.63 -41.89
N SER A 58 1.94 10.26 -42.43
CA SER A 58 0.80 11.15 -42.68
C SER A 58 0.34 11.88 -41.40
N PRO A 59 -0.05 13.17 -41.48
CA PRO A 59 -0.41 13.98 -40.32
C PRO A 59 -1.51 13.39 -39.42
N LEU A 60 -2.43 12.63 -40.01
CA LEU A 60 -3.54 11.98 -39.28
C LEU A 60 -3.07 10.84 -38.36
N LEU A 61 -2.06 10.08 -38.75
CA LEU A 61 -1.48 9.03 -37.90
C LEU A 61 -0.63 9.62 -36.77
N ARG A 62 0.01 10.78 -37.01
CA ARG A 62 0.76 11.51 -35.99
C ARG A 62 -0.14 12.08 -34.89
N ALA A 63 -1.33 12.56 -35.25
CA ALA A 63 -2.31 13.04 -34.28
C ALA A 63 -2.90 11.90 -33.44
N ALA A 64 -3.14 10.73 -34.06
CA ALA A 64 -3.61 9.54 -33.34
C ALA A 64 -2.56 8.98 -32.36
N SER A 65 -1.27 9.01 -32.71
CA SER A 65 -0.20 8.62 -31.79
C SER A 65 0.00 9.61 -30.64
N ALA A 66 -0.21 10.92 -30.88
CA ALA A 66 -0.14 11.93 -29.82
C ALA A 66 -1.39 11.93 -28.91
N ALA A 67 -2.54 11.50 -29.42
CA ALA A 67 -3.78 11.39 -28.64
C ALA A 67 -3.85 10.12 -27.77
N GLY A 68 -2.94 9.15 -27.97
CA GLY A 68 -2.86 7.93 -27.18
C GLY A 68 -2.04 8.05 -25.89
N ASP A 69 -1.33 9.17 -25.67
CA ASP A 69 -0.40 9.35 -24.55
C ASP A 69 -1.03 10.08 -23.35
N GLY A 70 -2.33 9.82 -23.13
CA GLY A 70 -3.13 10.37 -22.02
C GLY A 70 -3.40 9.36 -20.91
N SER A 71 -2.71 8.23 -20.88
CA SER A 71 -2.81 7.27 -19.77
C SER A 71 -1.60 7.44 -18.87
N GLY A 72 -1.86 8.01 -17.69
CA GLY A 72 -0.85 8.46 -16.74
C GLY A 72 0.27 7.46 -16.50
N ASN A 73 1.44 7.79 -17.03
CA ASN A 73 2.71 7.27 -16.55
C ASN A 73 2.92 7.87 -15.15
N THR A 74 2.20 7.35 -14.16
CA THR A 74 2.31 7.71 -12.75
C THR A 74 3.65 7.20 -12.22
N THR A 75 4.74 7.82 -12.68
CA THR A 75 6.04 7.73 -12.03
C THR A 75 5.85 8.16 -10.59
N LEU A 76 6.18 7.25 -9.67
CA LEU A 76 6.05 7.48 -8.23
C LEU A 76 6.87 8.71 -7.83
N GLY A 77 6.20 9.78 -7.39
CA GLY A 77 6.87 11.00 -6.98
C GLY A 77 7.47 10.89 -5.58
N VAL A 78 8.39 11.81 -5.22
CA VAL A 78 8.92 11.95 -3.84
C VAL A 78 7.79 12.08 -2.81
N ARG A 79 6.68 12.70 -3.21
CA ARG A 79 5.46 12.82 -2.40
C ARG A 79 4.83 11.47 -2.08
N ASP A 80 4.75 10.58 -3.06
CA ASP A 80 4.13 9.26 -2.91
C ASP A 80 5.01 8.35 -2.04
N MET A 81 6.34 8.47 -2.15
CA MET A 81 7.29 7.83 -1.23
C MET A 81 7.13 8.34 0.20
N GLY A 82 7.02 9.66 0.39
CA GLY A 82 6.77 10.24 1.71
C GLY A 82 5.43 9.77 2.30
N TYR A 83 4.40 9.62 1.45
CA TYR A 83 3.10 9.11 1.88
C TYR A 83 3.13 7.63 2.23
N LEU A 84 3.90 6.80 1.49
CA LEU A 84 4.13 5.39 1.82
C LEU A 84 4.72 5.22 3.23
N VAL A 85 5.74 6.02 3.58
CA VAL A 85 6.34 6.00 4.92
C VAL A 85 5.30 6.33 6.00
N VAL A 86 4.47 7.35 5.76
CA VAL A 86 3.39 7.72 6.69
C VAL A 86 2.34 6.61 6.82
N LEU A 87 1.99 5.93 5.73
CA LEU A 87 1.03 4.82 5.78
C LEU A 87 1.56 3.61 6.54
N LEU A 88 2.86 3.31 6.42
CA LEU A 88 3.53 2.23 7.17
C LEU A 88 3.52 2.54 8.68
N ASP A 89 3.88 3.76 9.05
CA ASP A 89 3.81 4.23 10.45
C ASP A 89 2.35 4.20 10.97
N GLN A 90 1.39 4.66 10.16
CA GLN A 90 -0.02 4.63 10.51
C GLN A 90 -0.52 3.19 10.73
N LEU A 91 -0.10 2.24 9.89
CA LEU A 91 -0.45 0.83 10.03
C LEU A 91 0.02 0.27 11.38
N GLN A 92 1.27 0.56 11.75
CA GLN A 92 1.87 0.12 13.00
C GLN A 92 1.15 0.74 14.20
N GLN A 93 0.95 2.06 14.21
CA GLN A 93 0.25 2.75 15.29
C GLN A 93 -1.20 2.27 15.45
N LEU A 94 -1.88 2.02 14.33
CA LEU A 94 -3.26 1.57 14.34
C LEU A 94 -3.36 0.15 14.89
N PHE A 95 -2.41 -0.72 14.58
CA PHE A 95 -2.33 -2.04 15.19
C PHE A 95 -2.04 -1.96 16.69
N GLU A 96 -0.98 -1.25 17.09
CA GLU A 96 -0.58 -1.15 18.51
C GLU A 96 -1.68 -0.57 19.39
N ARG A 97 -2.38 0.48 18.92
CA ARG A 97 -3.52 1.08 19.63
C ARG A 97 -4.67 0.10 19.84
N ASN A 98 -4.87 -0.81 18.88
CA ASN A 98 -6.02 -1.70 18.82
C ASN A 98 -5.64 -3.17 19.09
N ARG A 99 -4.42 -3.44 19.58
CA ARG A 99 -3.87 -4.78 19.74
C ARG A 99 -4.71 -5.65 20.67
N GLY A 100 -5.36 -5.03 21.67
CA GLY A 100 -6.27 -5.70 22.61
C GLY A 100 -7.53 -6.29 21.98
N TYR A 101 -7.82 -5.99 20.71
CA TYR A 101 -8.92 -6.59 19.97
C TYR A 101 -8.60 -7.93 19.31
N PHE A 102 -7.35 -8.37 19.32
CA PHE A 102 -6.93 -9.61 18.65
C PHE A 102 -6.46 -10.63 19.68
N ASP A 103 -6.60 -11.93 19.39
CA ASP A 103 -6.04 -12.97 20.25
C ASP A 103 -4.49 -12.96 20.20
N ASP A 104 -3.82 -13.41 21.26
CA ASP A 104 -2.35 -13.37 21.38
C ASP A 104 -1.61 -14.02 20.20
N ALA A 105 -2.16 -15.11 19.66
CA ALA A 105 -1.59 -15.79 18.50
C ALA A 105 -1.68 -14.94 17.23
N GLU A 106 -2.79 -14.22 17.04
CA GLU A 106 -2.99 -13.35 15.88
C GLU A 106 -2.18 -12.07 16.02
N GLN A 107 -2.14 -11.50 17.23
CA GLN A 107 -1.28 -10.35 17.54
C GLN A 107 0.17 -10.63 17.17
N LYS A 108 0.71 -11.77 17.64
CA LYS A 108 2.12 -12.11 17.37
C LYS A 108 2.40 -12.27 15.88
N ARG A 109 1.53 -12.96 15.14
CA ARG A 109 1.70 -13.16 13.69
C ARG A 109 1.61 -11.86 12.92
N PHE A 110 0.65 -11.00 13.28
CA PHE A 110 0.47 -9.71 12.62
C PHE A 110 1.62 -8.74 12.92
N ASP A 111 2.11 -8.74 14.17
CA ASP A 111 3.28 -7.96 14.59
C ASP A 111 4.54 -8.40 13.81
N GLU A 112 4.77 -9.71 13.64
CA GLU A 112 5.85 -10.24 12.80
C GLU A 112 5.71 -9.76 11.34
N ASP A 113 4.51 -9.87 10.75
CA ASP A 113 4.24 -9.43 9.38
C ASP A 113 4.41 -7.90 9.18
N VAL A 114 4.00 -7.08 10.15
CA VAL A 114 4.18 -5.62 10.10
C VAL A 114 5.65 -5.24 10.25
N ASN A 115 6.38 -5.89 11.17
CA ASN A 115 7.81 -5.65 11.33
C ASN A 115 8.59 -6.05 10.07
N ASP A 116 8.23 -7.17 9.43
CA ASP A 116 8.78 -7.54 8.13
C ASP A 116 8.49 -6.42 7.11
N LEU A 117 7.24 -5.96 7.00
CA LEU A 117 6.85 -4.95 6.01
C LEU A 117 7.58 -3.59 6.18
N VAL A 118 7.82 -3.18 7.43
CA VAL A 118 8.52 -1.92 7.80
C VAL A 118 10.04 -2.07 7.73
N GLY A 119 10.57 -3.29 7.68
CA GLY A 119 12.00 -3.58 7.75
C GLY A 119 12.84 -2.76 6.77
N ASP A 120 13.89 -2.13 7.30
CA ASP A 120 14.88 -1.40 6.50
C ASP A 120 15.54 -2.35 5.50
N HIS A 121 15.51 -1.98 4.21
CA HIS A 121 16.14 -2.68 3.07
C HIS A 121 15.36 -3.80 2.36
N MET A 122 14.06 -3.96 2.60
CA MET A 122 13.28 -4.87 1.76
C MET A 122 13.09 -4.36 0.33
N LEU A 123 13.20 -5.27 -0.65
CA LEU A 123 12.79 -4.97 -2.03
C LEU A 123 11.28 -4.82 -2.10
N VAL A 124 10.79 -3.94 -2.98
CA VAL A 124 9.35 -3.70 -3.21
C VAL A 124 8.59 -5.00 -3.51
N SER A 125 9.19 -5.89 -4.30
CA SER A 125 8.60 -7.20 -4.62
C SER A 125 8.42 -8.09 -3.40
N GLN A 126 9.34 -8.01 -2.43
CA GLN A 126 9.24 -8.74 -1.17
C GLN A 126 8.17 -8.11 -0.26
N GLN A 127 8.08 -6.78 -0.20
CA GLN A 127 7.02 -6.08 0.54
C GLN A 127 5.62 -6.45 0.01
N LEU A 128 5.46 -6.50 -1.32
CA LEU A 128 4.22 -6.97 -1.96
C LEU A 128 3.91 -8.44 -1.61
N ALA A 129 4.93 -9.30 -1.52
CA ALA A 129 4.75 -10.69 -1.11
C ALA A 129 4.32 -10.81 0.37
N VAL A 130 4.84 -9.95 1.26
CA VAL A 130 4.39 -9.86 2.66
C VAL A 130 2.93 -9.41 2.73
N ILE A 131 2.55 -8.36 2.00
CA ILE A 131 1.15 -7.89 1.96
C ILE A 131 0.22 -8.99 1.45
N ALA A 132 0.62 -9.71 0.39
CA ALA A 132 -0.12 -10.86 -0.10
C ALA A 132 -0.25 -11.93 1.00
N ARG A 133 0.84 -12.29 1.68
CA ARG A 133 0.83 -13.23 2.83
C ARG A 133 -0.14 -12.77 3.91
N MET A 134 -0.14 -11.49 4.28
CA MET A 134 -1.03 -10.92 5.28
C MET A 134 -2.50 -11.11 4.89
N TYR A 135 -2.89 -10.79 3.66
CA TYR A 135 -4.27 -10.97 3.18
C TYR A 135 -4.73 -12.44 3.22
N HIS A 136 -3.83 -13.39 3.02
CA HIS A 136 -4.17 -14.82 3.10
C HIS A 136 -4.13 -15.37 4.54
N SER A 137 -3.25 -14.82 5.38
CA SER A 137 -2.96 -15.34 6.72
C SER A 137 -3.91 -14.79 7.79
N HIS A 138 -4.45 -13.59 7.56
CA HIS A 138 -5.30 -12.87 8.50
C HIS A 138 -6.73 -12.82 7.99
N ALA A 139 -7.59 -13.65 8.58
CA ALA A 139 -8.97 -13.77 8.14
C ALA A 139 -9.77 -12.47 8.35
N PHE A 140 -9.36 -11.60 9.29
CA PHE A 140 -9.97 -10.28 9.49
C PHE A 140 -9.73 -9.31 8.32
N LEU A 141 -8.66 -9.52 7.54
CA LEU A 141 -8.39 -8.75 6.33
C LEU A 141 -9.16 -9.29 5.12
N ALA A 142 -9.34 -10.61 5.01
CA ALA A 142 -9.98 -11.25 3.86
C ALA A 142 -11.51 -11.26 3.92
N GLN A 143 -12.06 -11.77 5.03
CA GLN A 143 -13.47 -12.13 5.17
C GLN A 143 -14.30 -11.10 5.94
N GLY A 144 -13.64 -10.05 6.45
CA GLY A 144 -14.26 -9.08 7.34
C GLY A 144 -14.43 -9.62 8.76
N VAL A 145 -14.56 -8.71 9.72
CA VAL A 145 -14.55 -8.98 11.16
C VAL A 145 -15.61 -9.99 11.58
N SER A 146 -15.15 -11.16 12.01
CA SER A 146 -15.94 -12.18 12.70
C SER A 146 -15.90 -11.93 14.20
N SER A 147 -17.05 -12.04 14.87
CA SER A 147 -17.20 -11.88 16.33
C SER A 147 -16.31 -12.82 17.17
N LYS A 148 -15.72 -13.85 16.56
CA LYS A 148 -14.78 -14.77 17.21
C LYS A 148 -13.38 -14.19 17.43
N TRP A 149 -13.04 -13.07 16.79
CA TRP A 149 -11.72 -12.45 16.92
C TRP A 149 -11.67 -11.32 17.92
N PHE A 150 -12.84 -10.85 18.37
CA PHE A 150 -12.98 -9.69 19.25
C PHE A 150 -13.67 -10.17 20.53
N HIS A 151 -12.87 -10.37 21.57
CA HIS A 151 -13.29 -10.89 22.87
C HIS A 151 -13.53 -9.79 23.90
#